data_AF-A0A432YWR2-F1
#
_entry.id   AF-A0A432YWR2-F1
#
_cell.length_a   1.000
_cell.length_b   1.000
_cell.length_c   1.000
_cell.angle_alpha   90.00
_cell.angle_beta   90.00
_cell.angle_gamma   90.00
#
_symmetry.space_group_name_H-M   'P 1'
#
loop_
_entity.id
_entity.type
_entity.pdbx_description
1 polymer ?
#
loop_
_entity_poly.entity_id
_entity_poly.type
_entity_poly.pdbx_seq_one_letter_code
_entity_poly.pdbx_strand_id
1 'polypeptide(L)'
;MLYLPPDAENKQQKSTIDWPKRFQELAKAAKYPPLKRYYEAGIANAETAIEEVPMVAVDFETTGMNPDKHGIISIAVVPMTLSRIDMSKAQQWVVKPRRLLTEESVTIHGITHSEIEQAPDLADVIDPLLEAVAGKVWIVHYNGIERPFLQGGFEERLNETIHFPLIDTMEIEARFHRQKRSLWDKLTGKKPVSIRLADSRERYNLPFYAPHDAMTDALACGELLQAQVAHHFAAETAISDIWLP
;
A
#
# COMPACT_ATOMS: atom_id res chain seq x y z
N MET A 1 -2.94 -26.36 21.79
CA MET A 1 -3.07 -24.97 22.27
C MET A 1 -4.43 -24.49 21.78
N LEU A 2 -5.41 -24.32 22.68
CA LEU A 2 -6.74 -23.84 22.27
C LEU A 2 -6.60 -22.37 21.87
N TYR A 3 -6.82 -22.09 20.58
CA TYR A 3 -6.98 -20.74 20.07
C TYR A 3 -8.30 -20.20 20.64
N LEU A 4 -8.20 -19.29 21.60
CA LEU A 4 -9.32 -18.45 22.01
C LEU A 4 -9.31 -17.24 21.06
N PRO A 5 -10.33 -17.07 20.21
CA PRO A 5 -10.42 -15.88 19.37
C PRO A 5 -10.43 -14.64 20.28
N PRO A 6 -9.71 -13.56 19.91
CA PRO A 6 -9.74 -12.33 20.68
C PRO A 6 -11.18 -11.83 20.80
N ASP A 7 -11.53 -11.32 21.99
CA ASP A 7 -12.86 -10.86 22.37
C ASP A 7 -13.55 -10.07 21.26
N ALA A 8 -14.83 -10.39 21.03
CA ALA A 8 -15.71 -9.85 19.99
C ALA A 8 -16.04 -8.34 20.10
N GLU A 9 -15.23 -7.57 20.84
CA GLU A 9 -15.41 -6.14 21.06
C GLU A 9 -14.62 -5.25 20.08
N ASN A 10 -13.71 -5.80 19.28
CA ASN A 10 -13.06 -5.05 18.21
C ASN A 10 -13.85 -5.19 16.89
N LYS A 11 -15.13 -4.81 16.91
CA LYS A 11 -15.90 -4.57 15.69
C LYS A 11 -15.29 -3.35 15.01
N GLN A 12 -14.39 -3.58 14.06
CA GLN A 12 -14.00 -2.55 13.09
C GLN A 12 -15.27 -1.89 12.55
N GLN A 13 -15.21 -0.57 12.32
CA GLN A 13 -16.07 0.06 11.33
C GLN A 13 -15.78 -0.67 10.02
N LYS A 14 -16.62 -1.66 9.67
CA LYS A 14 -16.62 -2.28 8.34
C LYS A 14 -16.47 -1.17 7.32
N SER A 15 -15.61 -1.37 6.32
CA SER A 15 -15.47 -0.42 5.21
C SER A 15 -16.86 0.03 4.76
N THR A 16 -17.17 1.31 4.96
CA THR A 16 -18.49 1.86 4.64
C THR A 16 -18.63 2.15 3.15
N ILE A 17 -17.52 2.05 2.40
CA ILE A 17 -17.48 2.34 0.98
C ILE A 17 -17.77 1.06 0.20
N ASP A 18 -18.89 1.07 -0.52
CA ASP A 18 -19.16 0.13 -1.59
C ASP A 18 -18.24 0.46 -2.78
N TRP A 19 -17.06 -0.17 -2.79
CA TRP A 19 -16.03 0.06 -3.80
C TRP A 19 -16.50 -0.19 -5.24
N PRO A 20 -17.21 -1.30 -5.56
CA PRO A 20 -17.81 -1.51 -6.88
C PRO A 20 -18.71 -0.35 -7.31
N LYS A 21 -19.64 0.08 -6.46
CA LYS A 21 -20.51 1.21 -6.76
C LYS A 21 -19.73 2.52 -6.91
N ARG A 22 -18.76 2.76 -6.04
CA ARG A 22 -17.89 3.94 -6.09
C ARG A 22 -17.10 4.00 -7.39
N PHE A 23 -16.57 2.87 -7.87
CA PHE A 23 -15.87 2.78 -9.15
C PHE A 23 -16.81 3.11 -10.32
N GLN A 24 -18.06 2.61 -10.31
CA GLN A 24 -19.04 2.95 -11.34
C GLN A 24 -19.39 4.45 -11.37
N GLU A 25 -19.51 5.08 -10.21
CA GLU A 25 -19.74 6.53 -10.09
C GLU A 25 -18.54 7.33 -10.62
N LEU A 26 -17.33 6.93 -10.22
CA LEU A 26 -16.09 7.57 -10.64
C LEU A 26 -15.81 7.39 -12.13
N ALA A 27 -16.11 6.22 -12.73
CA ALA A 27 -16.01 5.99 -14.16
C ALA A 27 -16.88 6.96 -14.99
N LYS A 28 -18.06 7.34 -14.46
CA LYS A 28 -18.96 8.30 -15.11
C LYS A 28 -18.45 9.74 -14.97
N ALA A 29 -17.77 10.05 -13.86
CA ALA A 29 -17.29 11.39 -13.56
C ALA A 29 -15.89 11.69 -14.16
N ALA A 30 -15.06 10.66 -14.33
CA ALA A 30 -13.69 10.78 -14.79
C ALA A 30 -13.60 11.39 -16.20
N LYS A 31 -12.78 12.43 -16.34
CA LYS A 31 -12.55 13.14 -17.61
C LYS A 31 -11.32 12.59 -18.32
N TYR A 32 -10.28 12.22 -17.57
CA TYR A 32 -9.06 11.62 -18.09
C TYR A 32 -9.32 10.18 -18.59
N PRO A 33 -9.19 9.87 -19.90
CA PRO A 33 -9.63 8.58 -20.44
C PRO A 33 -8.94 7.35 -19.83
N PRO A 34 -7.62 7.35 -19.54
CA PRO A 34 -6.97 6.25 -18.82
C PRO A 34 -7.54 6.03 -17.41
N LEU A 35 -7.80 7.11 -16.67
CA LEU A 35 -8.40 7.02 -15.32
C LEU A 35 -9.83 6.48 -15.39
N LYS A 36 -10.60 6.86 -16.42
CA LYS A 36 -11.91 6.29 -16.69
C LYS A 36 -11.82 4.78 -16.95
N ARG A 37 -10.90 4.33 -17.81
CA ARG A 37 -10.67 2.89 -18.09
C ARG A 37 -10.31 2.11 -16.82
N TYR A 38 -9.48 2.70 -15.96
CA TYR A 38 -9.13 2.13 -14.66
C TYR A 38 -10.37 1.88 -13.79
N TYR A 39 -11.29 2.84 -13.71
CA TYR A 39 -12.53 2.66 -12.94
C TYR A 39 -13.52 1.68 -13.63
N GLU A 40 -13.58 1.68 -14.97
CA GLU A 40 -14.41 0.75 -15.75
C GLU A 40 -13.97 -0.71 -15.65
N ALA A 41 -12.69 -0.97 -15.36
CA ALA A 41 -12.19 -2.32 -15.06
C ALA A 41 -12.86 -2.93 -13.82
N GLY A 42 -13.46 -2.10 -12.96
CA GLY A 42 -14.11 -2.53 -11.74
C GLY A 42 -13.14 -2.98 -10.67
N ILE A 43 -13.68 -3.55 -9.59
CA ILE A 43 -12.92 -4.02 -8.44
C ILE A 43 -13.72 -5.12 -7.73
N ALA A 44 -13.06 -5.93 -6.90
CA ALA A 44 -13.70 -7.00 -6.14
C ALA A 44 -14.87 -6.46 -5.29
N ASN A 45 -15.88 -7.31 -5.03
CA ASN A 45 -16.97 -6.98 -4.10
C ASN A 45 -16.51 -7.17 -2.65
N ALA A 46 -17.13 -6.45 -1.71
CA ALA A 46 -16.82 -6.54 -0.27
C ALA A 46 -16.80 -7.97 0.30
N GLU A 47 -17.72 -8.83 -0.15
CA GLU A 47 -17.86 -10.21 0.33
C GLU A 47 -16.96 -11.21 -0.42
N THR A 48 -16.13 -10.76 -1.36
CA THR A 48 -15.22 -11.64 -2.12
C THR A 48 -14.16 -12.18 -1.16
N ALA A 49 -13.91 -13.49 -1.20
CA ALA A 49 -12.87 -14.12 -0.39
C ALA A 49 -11.49 -13.59 -0.79
N ILE A 50 -10.63 -13.27 0.17
CA ILE A 50 -9.29 -12.69 -0.10
C ILE A 50 -8.43 -13.57 -1.03
N GLU A 51 -8.62 -14.90 -1.01
CA GLU A 51 -7.90 -15.80 -1.90
C GLU A 51 -8.27 -15.62 -3.39
N GLU A 52 -9.46 -15.11 -3.68
CA GLU A 52 -9.97 -14.88 -5.04
C GLU A 52 -9.66 -13.46 -5.55
N VAL A 53 -9.19 -12.56 -4.67
CA VAL A 53 -9.01 -11.15 -5.00
C VAL A 53 -7.68 -10.93 -5.74
N PRO A 54 -7.69 -10.37 -6.96
CA PRO A 54 -6.48 -9.87 -7.60
C PRO A 54 -5.93 -8.69 -6.81
N MET A 55 -4.63 -8.73 -6.50
CA MET A 55 -3.97 -7.72 -5.69
C MET A 55 -2.70 -7.19 -6.36
N VAL A 56 -2.22 -6.05 -5.88
CA VAL A 56 -0.95 -5.47 -6.28
C VAL A 56 -0.26 -4.85 -5.07
N ALA A 57 0.92 -5.35 -4.73
CA ALA A 57 1.74 -4.72 -3.70
C ALA A 57 2.44 -3.49 -4.29
N VAL A 58 2.40 -2.38 -3.56
CA VAL A 58 2.87 -1.09 -4.02
C VAL A 58 3.69 -0.44 -2.92
N ASP A 59 4.82 0.16 -3.32
CA ASP A 59 5.65 0.96 -2.43
C ASP A 59 6.23 2.15 -3.21
N PHE A 60 6.34 3.29 -2.53
CA PHE A 60 6.83 4.55 -3.09
C PHE A 60 8.08 5.03 -2.36
N GLU A 61 9.10 5.44 -3.12
CA GLU A 61 10.13 6.33 -2.59
C GLU A 61 9.72 7.79 -2.79
N THR A 62 9.98 8.61 -1.79
CA THR A 62 9.57 10.02 -1.77
C THR A 62 10.71 10.93 -1.29
N THR A 63 10.64 12.22 -1.62
CA THR A 63 11.64 13.20 -1.15
C THR A 63 11.53 13.52 0.35
N GLY A 64 10.54 12.93 1.04
CA GLY A 64 10.22 13.12 2.46
C GLY A 64 8.76 12.77 2.75
N MET A 65 8.34 12.85 4.02
CA MET A 65 7.09 12.23 4.48
C MET A 65 5.81 13.07 4.31
N ASN A 66 5.93 14.36 3.93
CA ASN A 66 4.76 15.25 3.83
C ASN A 66 4.36 15.46 2.35
N PRO A 67 3.19 14.97 1.91
CA PRO A 67 2.75 15.03 0.51
C PRO A 67 2.55 16.46 -0.03
N ASP A 68 2.26 17.44 0.83
CA ASP A 68 2.13 18.85 0.43
C ASP A 68 3.49 19.48 0.08
N LYS A 69 4.57 18.95 0.67
CA LYS A 69 5.94 19.50 0.60
C LYS A 69 6.94 18.62 -0.13
N HIS A 70 6.62 17.35 -0.36
CA HIS A 70 7.50 16.37 -0.99
C HIS A 70 6.86 15.74 -2.22
N GLY A 71 7.67 15.09 -3.04
CA GLY A 71 7.22 14.43 -4.27
C GLY A 71 7.58 12.95 -4.27
N ILE A 72 6.88 12.19 -5.11
CA ILE A 72 7.26 10.81 -5.44
C ILE A 72 8.55 10.85 -6.28
N ILE A 73 9.44 9.89 -6.02
CA ILE A 73 10.70 9.66 -6.74
C ILE A 73 10.68 8.29 -7.43
N SER A 74 10.09 7.28 -6.80
CA SER A 74 9.96 5.95 -7.38
C SER A 74 8.59 5.37 -7.04
N ILE A 75 8.04 4.59 -7.98
CA ILE A 75 6.84 3.79 -7.78
C ILE A 75 7.18 2.37 -8.20
N ALA A 76 7.02 1.41 -7.31
CA ALA A 76 7.07 -0.01 -7.64
C ALA A 76 5.70 -0.66 -7.47
N VAL A 77 5.35 -1.54 -8.40
CA VAL A 77 4.12 -2.34 -8.35
C VAL A 77 4.44 -3.80 -8.61
N VAL A 78 3.93 -4.68 -7.77
CA VAL A 78 4.15 -6.13 -7.84
C VAL A 78 2.80 -6.85 -7.81
N PRO A 79 2.28 -7.28 -8.98
CA PRO A 79 1.02 -8.02 -9.04
C PRO A 79 1.09 -9.33 -8.27
N MET A 80 0.01 -9.66 -7.55
CA MET A 80 -0.04 -10.89 -6.75
C MET A 80 -1.46 -11.39 -6.51
N THR A 81 -1.54 -12.64 -6.04
CA THR A 81 -2.69 -13.25 -5.38
C THR A 81 -2.25 -13.70 -3.99
N LEU A 82 -3.18 -14.21 -3.19
CA LEU A 82 -2.83 -14.79 -1.88
C LEU A 82 -1.84 -15.96 -2.01
N SER A 83 -1.86 -16.71 -3.11
CA SER A 83 -1.01 -17.88 -3.34
C SER A 83 0.29 -17.60 -4.10
N ARG A 84 0.41 -16.47 -4.80
CA ARG A 84 1.58 -16.19 -5.66
C ARG A 84 1.85 -14.70 -5.83
N ILE A 85 3.12 -14.33 -5.72
CA ILE A 85 3.65 -13.02 -6.13
C ILE A 85 4.26 -13.15 -7.54
N ASP A 86 3.86 -12.30 -8.48
CA ASP A 86 4.25 -12.39 -9.89
C ASP A 86 5.33 -11.38 -10.28
N MET A 87 6.57 -11.66 -9.88
CA MET A 87 7.73 -10.80 -10.19
C MET A 87 7.98 -10.61 -11.69
N SER A 88 7.49 -11.52 -12.55
CA SER A 88 7.62 -11.37 -14.01
C SER A 88 6.80 -10.21 -14.58
N LYS A 89 5.84 -9.70 -13.81
CA LYS A 89 4.98 -8.55 -14.14
C LYS A 89 5.22 -7.35 -13.24
N ALA A 90 6.23 -7.43 -12.38
CA ALA A 90 6.61 -6.31 -11.54
C ALA A 90 7.11 -5.16 -12.42
N GLN A 91 6.73 -3.94 -12.06
CA GLN A 91 7.12 -2.73 -12.78
C GLN A 91 7.62 -1.71 -11.77
N GLN A 92 8.62 -0.93 -12.17
CA GLN A 92 9.14 0.18 -11.40
C GLN A 92 9.36 1.38 -12.33
N TRP A 93 9.00 2.56 -11.83
CA TRP A 93 9.25 3.81 -12.51
C TRP A 93 9.95 4.76 -11.55
N VAL A 94 11.11 5.28 -11.97
CA VAL A 94 11.68 6.48 -11.37
C VAL A 94 11.01 7.68 -12.01
N VAL A 95 10.60 8.64 -11.20
CA VAL A 95 9.91 9.87 -11.62
C VAL A 95 10.62 11.09 -11.07
N LYS A 96 10.59 12.17 -11.85
CA LYS A 96 11.13 13.46 -11.46
C LYS A 96 10.11 14.19 -10.57
N PRO A 97 10.42 14.45 -9.28
CA PRO A 97 9.53 15.22 -8.43
C PRO A 97 9.50 16.68 -8.87
N ARG A 98 8.34 17.34 -8.74
CA ARG A 98 8.22 18.80 -8.94
C ARG A 98 8.77 19.61 -7.77
N ARG A 99 8.96 18.97 -6.62
CA ARG A 99 9.46 19.57 -5.39
C ARG A 99 10.94 19.23 -5.19
N LEU A 100 11.66 20.08 -4.46
CA LEU A 100 13.11 19.95 -4.28
C LEU A 100 13.49 18.62 -3.60
N LEU A 101 14.58 18.02 -4.09
CA LEU A 101 15.25 16.91 -3.43
C LEU A 101 16.03 17.43 -2.22
N THR A 102 16.04 16.65 -1.15
CA THR A 102 16.93 16.87 -0.01
C THR A 102 18.10 15.88 -0.11
N GLU A 103 19.32 16.28 0.27
CA GLU A 103 20.47 15.36 0.31
C GLU A 103 20.20 14.14 1.21
N GLU A 104 19.38 14.33 2.24
CA GLU A 104 18.91 13.26 3.13
C GLU A 104 18.12 12.18 2.37
N SER A 105 17.26 12.54 1.41
CA SER A 105 16.50 11.56 0.63
C SER A 105 17.38 10.64 -0.22
N VAL A 106 18.38 11.20 -0.90
CA VAL A 106 19.32 10.42 -1.75
C VAL A 106 20.10 9.39 -0.94
N THR A 107 20.50 9.75 0.28
CA THR A 107 21.24 8.84 1.18
C THR A 107 20.39 7.67 1.64
N ILE A 108 19.06 7.82 1.66
CA ILE A 108 18.12 6.81 2.13
C ILE A 108 17.84 5.79 1.02
N HIS A 109 17.39 6.24 -0.15
CA HIS A 109 16.87 5.34 -1.20
C HIS A 109 17.88 4.95 -2.29
N GLY A 110 19.08 5.54 -2.31
CA GLY A 110 20.13 5.22 -3.28
C GLY A 110 19.90 5.70 -4.72
N ILE A 111 18.68 6.08 -5.11
CA ILE A 111 18.40 6.75 -6.40
C ILE A 111 19.18 8.06 -6.49
N THR A 112 20.07 8.17 -7.48
CA THR A 112 20.97 9.31 -7.60
C THR A 112 20.29 10.56 -8.16
N HIS A 113 20.85 11.73 -7.89
CA HIS A 113 20.36 12.98 -8.47
C HIS A 113 20.30 12.93 -10.00
N SER A 114 21.31 12.33 -10.64
CA SER A 114 21.39 12.17 -12.10
C SER A 114 20.26 11.29 -12.64
N GLU A 115 19.91 10.20 -11.95
CA GLU A 115 18.77 9.36 -12.34
C GLU A 115 17.46 10.13 -12.26
N ILE A 116 17.27 10.91 -11.19
CA ILE A 116 16.04 11.70 -10.99
C ILE A 116 15.95 12.87 -12.00
N GLU A 117 17.06 13.51 -12.34
CA GLU A 117 17.07 14.61 -13.30
C GLU A 117 16.62 14.16 -14.70
N GLN A 118 16.98 12.94 -15.09
CA GLN A 118 16.65 12.31 -16.38
C GLN A 118 15.32 11.54 -16.35
N ALA A 119 14.73 11.34 -15.18
CA ALA A 119 13.46 10.64 -15.04
C ALA A 119 12.30 11.43 -15.67
N PRO A 120 11.28 10.74 -16.19
CA PRO A 120 10.06 11.38 -16.68
C PRO A 120 9.28 12.08 -15.55
N ASP A 121 8.40 13.01 -15.89
CA ASP A 121 7.43 13.50 -14.90
C ASP A 121 6.41 12.40 -14.60
N LEU A 122 5.82 12.41 -13.40
CA LEU A 122 4.77 11.46 -13.04
C LEU A 122 3.62 11.44 -14.07
N ALA A 123 3.34 12.53 -14.78
CA ALA A 123 2.32 12.57 -15.83
C ALA A 123 2.54 11.51 -16.93
N ASP A 124 3.80 11.22 -17.28
CA ASP A 124 4.16 10.23 -18.31
C ASP A 124 4.05 8.79 -17.78
N VAL A 125 3.96 8.61 -16.45
CA VAL A 125 3.88 7.32 -15.76
C VAL A 125 2.45 6.98 -15.33
N ILE A 126 1.54 7.95 -15.27
CA ILE A 126 0.15 7.74 -14.85
C ILE A 126 -0.53 6.63 -15.68
N ASP A 127 -0.42 6.68 -17.00
CA ASP A 127 -1.08 5.71 -17.89
C ASP A 127 -0.61 4.26 -17.65
N PRO A 128 0.70 3.95 -17.75
CA PRO A 128 1.18 2.60 -17.48
C PRO A 128 0.94 2.16 -16.04
N LEU A 129 0.98 3.08 -15.05
CA LEU A 129 0.62 2.78 -13.66
C LEU A 129 -0.84 2.34 -13.53
N LEU A 130 -1.77 3.11 -14.11
CA LEU A 130 -3.20 2.79 -14.10
C LEU A 130 -3.48 1.44 -14.75
N GLU A 131 -2.80 1.12 -15.85
CA GLU A 131 -2.91 -0.19 -16.52
C GLU A 131 -2.38 -1.33 -15.64
N ALA A 132 -1.26 -1.11 -14.94
CA ALA A 132 -0.67 -2.11 -14.04
C ALA A 132 -1.58 -2.42 -12.83
N VAL A 133 -2.28 -1.43 -12.29
CA VAL A 133 -3.07 -1.54 -11.05
C VAL A 133 -4.57 -1.73 -11.26
N ALA A 134 -5.09 -1.55 -12.47
CA ALA A 134 -6.51 -1.75 -12.79
C ALA A 134 -7.02 -3.13 -12.36
N GLY A 135 -8.21 -3.14 -11.77
CA GLY A 135 -8.89 -4.34 -11.28
C GLY A 135 -8.28 -5.01 -10.05
N LYS A 136 -7.29 -4.38 -9.39
CA LYS A 136 -6.55 -4.98 -8.27
C LYS A 136 -6.71 -4.16 -6.99
N VAL A 137 -6.83 -4.86 -5.87
CA VAL A 137 -6.75 -4.24 -4.54
C VAL A 137 -5.29 -3.93 -4.22
N TRP A 138 -5.02 -2.71 -3.77
CA TRP A 138 -3.66 -2.29 -3.45
C TRP A 138 -3.22 -2.88 -2.11
N ILE A 139 -1.96 -3.23 -1.98
CA ILE A 139 -1.36 -3.65 -0.73
C ILE A 139 -0.20 -2.71 -0.46
N VAL A 140 -0.23 -2.03 0.67
CA VAL A 140 0.81 -1.09 1.08
C VAL A 140 1.21 -1.36 2.52
N HIS A 141 2.40 -0.94 2.90
CA HIS A 141 2.78 -1.04 4.30
C HIS A 141 2.27 0.12 5.13
N TYR A 142 2.13 1.32 4.57
CA TYR A 142 1.60 2.46 5.32
C TYR A 142 0.88 3.46 4.41
N ASN A 143 -0.45 3.33 4.36
CA ASN A 143 -1.32 4.10 3.47
C ASN A 143 -1.21 5.63 3.60
N GLY A 144 -0.66 6.13 4.72
CA GLY A 144 -0.38 7.54 4.94
C GLY A 144 0.68 8.12 4.01
N ILE A 145 1.35 7.30 3.20
CA ILE A 145 2.25 7.73 2.11
C ILE A 145 1.58 7.53 0.75
N GLU A 146 1.30 6.29 0.34
CA GLU A 146 0.96 6.01 -1.07
C GLU A 146 -0.33 6.72 -1.50
N ARG A 147 -1.36 6.70 -0.65
CA ARG A 147 -2.65 7.33 -0.97
C ARG A 147 -2.52 8.85 -1.16
N PRO A 148 -2.05 9.64 -0.17
CA PRO A 148 -2.00 11.09 -0.34
C PRO A 148 -0.97 11.56 -1.36
N PHE A 149 0.19 10.89 -1.49
CA PHE A 149 1.17 11.25 -2.52
C PHE A 149 0.62 11.03 -3.93
N LEU A 150 -0.05 9.90 -4.18
CA LEU A 150 -0.62 9.64 -5.50
C LEU A 150 -1.80 10.56 -5.80
N GLN A 151 -2.68 10.79 -4.83
CA GLN A 151 -3.82 11.72 -4.98
C GLN A 151 -3.36 13.15 -5.28
N GLY A 152 -2.42 13.68 -4.50
CA GLY A 152 -1.84 15.00 -4.78
C GLY A 152 -1.12 15.05 -6.13
N GLY A 153 -0.39 13.98 -6.48
CA GLY A 153 0.28 13.87 -7.77
C GLY A 153 -0.68 13.91 -8.96
N PHE A 154 -1.84 13.24 -8.85
CA PHE A 154 -2.91 13.25 -9.85
C PHE A 154 -3.60 14.63 -9.92
N GLU A 155 -3.92 15.22 -8.77
CA GLU A 155 -4.58 16.54 -8.71
C GLU A 155 -3.73 17.61 -9.40
N GLU A 156 -2.42 17.63 -9.14
CA GLU A 156 -1.46 18.57 -9.74
C GLU A 156 -1.30 18.45 -11.26
N ARG A 157 -1.63 17.29 -11.84
CA ARG A 157 -1.35 16.95 -13.24
C ARG A 157 -2.60 16.86 -14.10
N LEU A 158 -3.67 16.35 -13.53
CA LEU A 158 -4.92 16.04 -14.23
C LEU A 158 -6.09 16.91 -13.78
N ASN A 159 -5.97 17.65 -12.66
CA ASN A 159 -7.11 18.28 -11.97
C ASN A 159 -8.23 17.26 -11.61
N GLU A 160 -7.83 16.02 -11.38
CA GLU A 160 -8.66 14.89 -10.94
C GLU A 160 -7.83 14.07 -9.95
N THR A 161 -8.48 13.22 -9.15
CA THR A 161 -7.81 12.38 -8.16
C THR A 161 -8.16 10.91 -8.34
N ILE A 162 -7.31 10.02 -7.83
CA ILE A 162 -7.51 8.57 -7.91
C ILE A 162 -8.05 8.03 -6.58
N HIS A 163 -8.98 7.08 -6.67
CA HIS A 163 -9.46 6.29 -5.55
C HIS A 163 -9.19 4.81 -5.78
N PHE A 164 -8.80 4.11 -4.71
CA PHE A 164 -8.55 2.68 -4.73
C PHE A 164 -8.77 2.07 -3.34
N PRO A 165 -9.34 0.85 -3.25
CA PRO A 165 -9.26 0.07 -2.03
C PRO A 165 -7.82 -0.37 -1.80
N LEU A 166 -7.43 -0.41 -0.54
CA LEU A 166 -6.12 -0.91 -0.16
C LEU A 166 -6.17 -1.75 1.11
N ILE A 167 -5.25 -2.68 1.25
CA ILE A 167 -4.91 -3.36 2.50
C ILE A 167 -3.64 -2.69 3.05
N ASP A 168 -3.70 -2.28 4.30
CA ASP A 168 -2.56 -1.72 5.02
C ASP A 168 -1.98 -2.79 5.97
N THR A 169 -0.80 -3.31 5.64
CA THR A 169 -0.17 -4.36 6.44
C THR A 169 0.32 -3.86 7.80
N MET A 170 0.65 -2.58 7.97
CA MET A 170 0.96 -2.00 9.28
C MET A 170 -0.28 -1.91 10.17
N GLU A 171 -1.46 -1.62 9.61
CA GLU A 171 -2.71 -1.59 10.37
C GLU A 171 -3.09 -3.00 10.85
N ILE A 172 -2.86 -4.03 10.03
CA ILE A 172 -3.00 -5.43 10.45
C ILE A 172 -2.06 -5.72 11.64
N GLU A 173 -0.78 -5.34 11.56
CA GLU A 173 0.16 -5.50 12.69
C GLU A 173 -0.30 -4.73 13.93
N ALA A 174 -0.77 -3.50 13.75
CA ALA A 174 -1.25 -2.66 14.85
C ALA A 174 -2.44 -3.33 15.55
N ARG A 175 -3.36 -3.97 14.80
CA ARG A 175 -4.51 -4.68 15.36
C ARG A 175 -4.09 -5.81 16.30
N PHE A 176 -3.03 -6.55 15.99
CA PHE A 176 -2.59 -7.70 16.78
C PHE A 176 -1.53 -7.37 17.85
N HIS A 177 -0.73 -6.32 17.64
CA HIS A 177 0.42 -6.03 18.53
C HIS A 177 0.31 -4.72 19.31
N ARG A 178 -0.60 -3.81 18.96
CA ARG A 178 -0.76 -2.53 19.66
C ARG A 178 -1.65 -2.69 20.90
N GLN A 179 -1.16 -3.44 21.88
CA GLN A 179 -1.83 -3.56 23.18
C GLN A 179 -1.76 -2.25 23.98
N LYS A 180 -2.81 -1.95 24.76
CA LYS A 180 -2.82 -0.82 25.69
C LYS A 180 -1.72 -1.03 26.73
N ARG A 181 -0.72 -0.14 26.73
CA ARG A 181 0.38 -0.16 27.70
C ARG A 181 -0.15 -0.01 29.12
N SER A 182 0.24 -0.93 30.00
CA SER A 182 -0.05 -0.81 31.43
C SER A 182 0.73 0.36 32.04
N LEU A 183 0.28 0.84 33.21
CA LEU A 183 1.03 1.86 33.97
C LEU A 183 2.45 1.37 34.32
N TRP A 184 2.61 0.07 34.56
CA TRP A 184 3.92 -0.56 34.78
C TRP A 184 4.82 -0.51 33.54
N ASP A 185 4.28 -0.76 32.34
CA ASP A 185 5.06 -0.64 31.10
C ASP A 185 5.55 0.79 30.85
N LYS A 186 4.79 1.79 31.31
CA LYS A 186 5.19 3.20 31.23
C LYS A 186 6.28 3.51 32.25
N LEU A 187 6.14 3.05 33.49
CA LEU A 187 7.11 3.26 34.57
C LEU A 187 8.45 2.57 34.30
N THR A 188 8.43 1.38 33.72
CA THR A 188 9.63 0.59 33.37
C THR A 188 10.29 1.00 32.06
N GLY A 189 9.70 1.95 31.32
CA GLY A 189 10.25 2.43 30.06
C GLY A 189 10.17 1.43 28.90
N LYS A 190 9.39 0.34 29.02
CA LYS A 190 9.23 -0.68 27.99
C LYS A 190 8.73 -0.05 26.68
N LYS A 191 9.52 -0.17 25.61
CA LYS A 191 9.15 0.38 24.29
C LYS A 191 7.99 -0.41 23.67
N PRO A 192 7.09 0.25 22.91
CA PRO A 192 6.08 -0.46 22.14
C PRO A 192 6.74 -1.35 21.08
N VAL A 193 6.04 -2.42 20.71
CA VAL A 193 6.45 -3.28 19.59
C VAL A 193 6.47 -2.45 18.31
N SER A 194 7.57 -2.54 17.56
CA SER A 194 7.68 -1.88 16.28
C SER A 194 6.83 -2.61 15.24
N ILE A 195 6.05 -1.85 14.49
CA ILE A 195 5.19 -2.35 13.41
C ILE A 195 5.71 -1.94 12.02
N ARG A 196 6.99 -1.53 11.94
CA ARG A 196 7.68 -1.26 10.67
C ARG A 196 7.86 -2.55 9.87
N LEU A 197 8.05 -2.42 8.56
CA LEU A 197 8.05 -3.54 7.62
C LEU A 197 9.06 -4.63 8.02
N ALA A 198 10.34 -4.25 8.17
CA ALA A 198 11.40 -5.18 8.55
C ALA A 198 11.14 -5.88 9.89
N ASP A 199 10.78 -5.12 10.93
CA ASP A 199 10.48 -5.66 12.27
C ASP A 199 9.25 -6.59 12.25
N SER A 200 8.30 -6.33 11.36
CA SER A 200 7.09 -7.15 11.20
C SER A 200 7.39 -8.45 10.49
N ARG A 201 8.17 -8.41 9.42
CA ARG A 201 8.64 -9.59 8.69
C ARG A 201 9.44 -10.55 9.57
N GLU A 202 10.27 -10.03 10.46
CA GLU A 202 11.03 -10.85 11.43
C GLU A 202 10.11 -11.73 12.29
N ARG A 203 8.95 -11.22 12.71
CA ARG A 203 7.98 -11.98 13.53
C ARG A 203 7.42 -13.21 12.83
N TYR A 204 7.35 -13.18 11.50
CA TYR A 204 6.89 -14.30 10.68
C TYR A 204 8.04 -15.15 10.13
N ASN A 205 9.29 -14.90 10.56
CA ASN A 205 10.50 -15.56 10.07
C ASN A 205 10.73 -15.41 8.56
N LEU A 206 10.31 -14.27 7.99
CA LEU A 206 10.55 -13.96 6.59
C LEU A 206 12.00 -13.48 6.36
N PRO A 207 12.57 -13.67 5.15
CA PRO A 207 13.91 -13.22 4.84
C PRO A 207 14.09 -11.71 5.03
N PHE A 208 15.27 -11.31 5.54
CA PHE A 208 15.64 -9.92 5.65
C PHE A 208 15.97 -9.34 4.27
N TYR A 209 15.39 -8.18 3.97
CA TYR A 209 15.76 -7.33 2.85
C TYR A 209 16.23 -5.99 3.35
N ALA A 210 17.20 -5.40 2.64
CA ALA A 210 17.62 -4.04 2.92
C ALA A 210 16.44 -3.09 2.59
N PRO A 211 16.07 -2.17 3.49
CA PRO A 211 14.99 -1.23 3.25
C PRO A 211 15.42 -0.15 2.25
N HIS A 212 14.44 0.63 1.78
CA HIS A 212 14.61 1.82 0.94
C HIS A 212 14.91 1.52 -0.53
N ASP A 213 14.34 0.42 -1.03
CA ASP A 213 14.23 0.15 -2.45
C ASP A 213 12.77 -0.22 -2.73
N ALA A 214 12.06 0.64 -3.45
CA ALA A 214 10.62 0.47 -3.70
C ALA A 214 10.23 -0.92 -4.20
N MET A 215 11.02 -1.53 -5.09
CA MET A 215 10.70 -2.87 -5.62
C MET A 215 10.81 -3.95 -4.54
N THR A 216 11.90 -3.91 -3.79
CA THR A 216 12.16 -4.84 -2.70
C THR A 216 11.15 -4.66 -1.57
N ASP A 217 10.78 -3.41 -1.24
CA ASP A 217 9.81 -3.08 -0.21
C ASP A 217 8.38 -3.46 -0.62
N ALA A 218 8.00 -3.28 -1.89
CA ALA A 218 6.72 -3.77 -2.44
C ALA A 218 6.64 -5.30 -2.39
N LEU A 219 7.69 -6.02 -2.81
CA LEU A 219 7.77 -7.48 -2.65
C LEU A 219 7.65 -7.88 -1.17
N ALA A 220 8.40 -7.20 -0.30
CA ALA A 220 8.39 -7.46 1.13
C ALA A 220 7.01 -7.26 1.76
N CYS A 221 6.27 -6.26 1.30
CA CYS A 221 4.90 -5.98 1.72
C CYS A 221 3.94 -7.10 1.28
N GLY A 222 4.06 -7.57 0.03
CA GLY A 222 3.25 -8.69 -0.48
C GLY A 222 3.48 -9.99 0.30
N GLU A 223 4.74 -10.35 0.57
CA GLU A 223 5.07 -11.52 1.38
C GLU A 223 4.56 -11.38 2.83
N LEU A 224 4.66 -10.18 3.41
CA LEU A 224 4.13 -9.91 4.74
C LEU A 224 2.61 -10.13 4.78
N LEU A 225 1.86 -9.66 3.77
CA LEU A 225 0.43 -9.91 3.72
C LEU A 225 0.11 -11.41 3.65
N GLN A 226 0.82 -12.18 2.82
CA GLN A 226 0.61 -13.63 2.74
C GLN A 226 0.83 -14.31 4.10
N ALA A 227 1.88 -13.92 4.83
CA ALA A 227 2.15 -14.41 6.17
C ALA A 227 1.07 -13.98 7.18
N GLN A 228 0.66 -12.71 7.16
CA GLN A 228 -0.41 -12.20 8.03
C GLN A 228 -1.72 -12.95 7.82
N VAL A 229 -2.11 -13.18 6.57
CA VAL A 229 -3.32 -13.95 6.24
C VAL A 229 -3.20 -15.37 6.76
N ALA A 230 -2.08 -16.06 6.50
CA ALA A 230 -1.87 -17.43 6.97
C ALA A 230 -1.88 -17.58 8.51
N HIS A 231 -1.52 -16.53 9.25
CA HIS A 231 -1.45 -16.56 10.72
C HIS A 231 -2.73 -16.07 11.41
N HIS A 232 -3.45 -15.14 10.81
CA HIS A 232 -4.50 -14.39 11.50
C HIS A 232 -5.89 -14.48 10.86
N PHE A 233 -5.99 -15.00 9.64
CA PHE A 233 -7.23 -15.01 8.86
C PHE A 233 -7.45 -16.38 8.20
N ALA A 234 -8.66 -16.61 7.70
CA ALA A 234 -8.96 -17.72 6.78
C ALA A 234 -8.83 -17.24 5.33
N ALA A 235 -8.57 -18.15 4.38
CA ALA A 235 -8.48 -17.82 2.96
C ALA A 235 -9.82 -17.27 2.41
N GLU A 236 -10.93 -17.72 3.01
CA GLU A 236 -12.31 -17.34 2.72
C GLU A 236 -12.73 -16.03 3.41
N THR A 237 -11.83 -15.38 4.17
CA THR A 237 -12.14 -14.11 4.83
C THR A 237 -12.56 -13.08 3.77
N ALA A 238 -13.72 -12.45 3.98
CA ALA A 238 -14.21 -11.40 3.11
C ALA A 238 -13.21 -10.23 3.07
N ILE A 239 -12.90 -9.74 1.87
CA ILE A 239 -11.94 -8.65 1.70
C ILE A 239 -12.32 -7.39 2.49
N SER A 240 -13.62 -7.18 2.75
CA SER A 240 -14.12 -6.08 3.59
C SER A 240 -13.69 -6.08 5.05
N ASP A 241 -13.22 -7.22 5.56
CA ASP A 241 -12.76 -7.36 6.93
C ASP A 241 -11.26 -6.98 7.08
N ILE A 242 -10.58 -6.71 5.96
CA ILE A 242 -9.13 -6.50 5.90
C ILE A 242 -8.79 -5.17 5.21
N TRP A 243 -9.45 -4.84 4.09
CA TRP A 243 -9.14 -3.61 3.37
C TRP A 243 -9.66 -2.35 4.09
N LEU A 244 -9.03 -1.21 3.83
CA LEU A 244 -9.43 0.09 4.33
C LEU A 244 -10.41 0.77 3.35
N PRO A 245 -11.26 1.69 3.84
CA PRO A 245 -12.06 2.57 3.00
C PRO A 245 -11.21 3.56 2.18
#